data_AF-A0A8T7L4L8-F1
#
_entry.id   AF-A0A8T7L4L8-F1
#
_cell.length_a   1.000
_cell.length_b   1.000
_cell.length_c   1.000
_cell.angle_alpha   90.00
_cell.angle_beta   90.00
_cell.angle_gamma   90.00
#
_symmetry.space_group_name_H-M   'P 1'
#
loop_
_entity.id
_entity.type
_entity.pdbx_description
1 polymer ?
#
loop_
_entity_poly.entity_id
_entity_poly.type
_entity_poly.pdbx_seq_one_letter_code
_entity_poly.pdbx_strand_id
1 'polypeptide(L)' 'MNGRKHHVLMDVLGLIGLVIVHAASIREQDGTKRVFERIQGRHPRLRLV' A
#
# COMPACT_ATOMS: atom_id res chain seq x y z
N MET A 1 -13.92 -19.02 0.55
CA MET A 1 -12.62 -18.94 -0.15
C MET A 1 -11.74 -17.94 0.58
N ASN A 2 -10.67 -18.38 1.25
CA ASN A 2 -9.73 -17.50 1.96
C ASN A 2 -8.71 -16.90 0.99
N GLY A 3 -9.14 -15.93 0.19
CA GLY A 3 -8.25 -15.20 -0.72
C GLY A 3 -7.38 -14.18 0.03
N ARG A 4 -6.21 -13.86 -0.53
CA ARG A 4 -5.35 -12.75 -0.09
C ARG A 4 -5.15 -11.77 -1.25
N LYS A 5 -5.18 -10.48 -0.98
CA LYS A 5 -4.93 -9.39 -1.93
C LYS A 5 -3.67 -8.63 -1.51
N HIS A 6 -2.89 -8.21 -2.49
CA HIS A 6 -1.67 -7.44 -2.26
C HIS A 6 -1.93 -6.00 -2.69
N HIS A 7 -1.70 -5.06 -1.77
CA HIS A 7 -1.60 -3.65 -2.13
C HIS A 7 -0.12 -3.29 -2.18
N VAL A 8 0.33 -2.78 -3.31
CA VAL A 8 1.74 -2.48 -3.59
C VAL A 8 1.87 -0.98 -3.86
N LEU A 9 2.78 -0.34 -3.15
CA LEU A 9 3.24 1.02 -3.46
C LEU A 9 4.55 0.93 -4.22
N MET A 10 4.58 1.58 -5.38
CA MET A 10 5.70 1.57 -6.31
C MET A 10 5.99 3.01 -6.78
N ASP A 11 7.24 3.31 -7.10
CA ASP A 11 7.62 4.57 -7.74
C ASP A 11 7.49 4.52 -9.28
N VAL A 12 7.75 5.64 -9.95
CA VAL A 12 7.62 5.76 -11.42
C VAL A 12 8.62 4.88 -12.18
N LEU A 13 9.75 4.50 -11.55
CA LEU A 13 10.77 3.64 -12.15
C LEU A 13 10.52 2.15 -11.87
N GLY A 14 9.50 1.82 -11.07
CA GLY A 14 9.20 0.43 -10.72
C GLY A 14 9.83 -0.03 -9.40
N LEU A 15 10.37 0.86 -8.58
CA LEU A 15 10.88 0.47 -7.26
C LEU A 15 9.72 0.20 -6.30
N ILE A 16 9.74 -0.97 -5.65
CA ILE A 16 8.73 -1.34 -4.65
C ILE A 16 9.10 -0.69 -3.31
N GLY A 17 8.27 0.23 -2.83
CA GLY A 17 8.45 0.90 -1.54
C GLY A 17 7.72 0.22 -0.38
N LEU A 18 6.58 -0.43 -0.65
CA LEU A 18 5.79 -1.12 0.37
C LEU A 18 4.87 -2.17 -0.25
N VAL A 19 4.78 -3.33 0.39
CA VAL A 19 3.78 -4.37 0.07
C VAL A 19 2.99 -4.69 1.33
N ILE A 20 1.66 -4.66 1.23
CA ILE A 20 0.76 -5.09 2.31
C ILE A 20 -0.17 -6.18 1.81
N VAL A 21 -0.16 -7.30 2.52
CA VAL A 21 -1.06 -8.44 2.28
C VAL A 21 -2.30 -8.27 3.14
N HIS A 22 -3.46 -8.24 2.50
CA HIS A 22 -4.77 -8.15 3.14
C HIS A 22 -5.60 -9.39 2.80
N ALA A 23 -6.54 -9.74 3.67
CA ALA A 23 -7.56 -10.72 3.31
C ALA A 23 -8.38 -10.19 2.13
N ALA A 24 -8.81 -11.06 1.22
CA ALA A 24 -9.59 -10.67 0.04
C ALA A 24 -10.95 -10.05 0.39
N SER A 25 -11.42 -10.26 1.62
CA SER A 25 -12.63 -9.66 2.18
C SER A 25 -12.48 -8.17 2.52
N ILE A 26 -11.26 -7.63 2.58
CA ILE A 26 -11.01 -6.21 2.85
C ILE A 26 -11.27 -5.42 1.58
N ARG A 27 -12.02 -4.32 1.71
CA ARG A 27 -12.30 -3.39 0.62
C ARG A 27 -11.04 -2.63 0.24
N GLU A 28 -10.91 -2.27 -1.02
CA GLU A 28 -9.70 -1.62 -1.55
C GLU A 28 -9.44 -0.26 -0.90
N GLN A 29 -10.49 0.48 -0.55
CA GLN A 29 -10.38 1.75 0.18
C GLN A 29 -9.70 1.57 1.54
N ASP A 30 -10.09 0.53 2.29
CA ASP A 30 -9.55 0.25 3.62
C ASP A 30 -8.11 -0.29 3.52
N GLY A 31 -7.84 -1.12 2.50
CA GLY A 31 -6.47 -1.59 2.20
C GLY A 31 -5.53 -0.45 1.80
N THR A 32 -6.03 0.52 1.03
CA THR A 32 -5.25 1.68 0.56
C THR A 32 -4.92 2.63 1.70
N LYS A 33 -5.88 2.92 2.59
CA LYS A 33 -5.61 3.74 3.80
C LYS A 33 -4.47 3.16 4.63
N ARG A 34 -4.46 1.84 4.83
CA ARG A 34 -3.38 1.16 5.57
C ARG A 34 -2.01 1.26 4.89
N VAL A 35 -1.96 1.33 3.56
CA VAL A 35 -0.71 1.60 2.82
C VAL A 35 -0.21 3.01 3.15
N PHE A 36 -1.08 4.01 3.11
CA PHE A 36 -0.71 5.40 3.42
C PHE A 36 -0.32 5.58 4.90
N GLU A 37 -1.06 5.00 5.84
CA GLU A 37 -0.71 5.03 7.26
C GLU A 37 0.68 4.42 7.53
N ARG A 38 1.01 3.34 6.82
CA ARG A 38 2.28 2.63 7.04
C ARG A 38 3.47 3.27 6.32
N ILE A 39 3.23 4.01 5.22
CA ILE A 39 4.28 4.74 4.49
C ILE A 39 4.56 6.12 5.10
N GLN A 40 3.58 6.71 5.81
CA GLN A 40 3.73 8.00 6.48
C GLN A 40 4.97 8.02 7.37
N GLY A 41 5.79 9.05 7.20
CA GLY A 41 7.05 9.23 7.94
C GLY A 41 8.22 8.32 7.52
N ARG A 42 7.99 7.30 6.68
CA ARG A 42 9.06 6.39 6.21
C ARG A 42 9.75 6.85 4.93
N HIS A 43 9.05 7.63 4.12
CA HIS A 43 9.58 8.19 2.88
C HIS A 43 9.47 9.72 2.88
N PRO A 44 10.48 10.44 3.38
CA PRO A 44 10.45 11.90 3.46
C PRO A 44 10.43 12.60 2.09
N ARG A 45 10.69 11.86 1.00
CA ARG A 45 10.63 12.35 -0.38
C ARG A 45 9.25 12.20 -1.03
N LEU A 46 8.37 11.37 -0.46
CA LEU A 46 6.99 11.23 -0.93
C LEU A 46 6.20 12.46 -0.45
N ARG A 47 5.77 13.31 -1.39
CA ARG A 47 4.95 14.50 -1.14
C ARG A 47 3.59 14.31 -1.79
N LEU A 48 2.55 14.78 -1.12
CA LEU A 48 1.24 14.96 -1.74
C LEU A 48 1.41 16.02 -2.83
N VAL A 49 1.02 15.69 -4.05
CA VAL A 49 1.01 16.61 -5.21
C VAL A 49 -0.42 17.10 -5.42
#